data_AF-A0A7Y9WDD0-F1
#
_entry.id   AF-A0A7Y9WDD0-F1
#
_cell.length_a   1.000
_cell.length_b   1.000
_cell.length_c   1.000
_cell.angle_alpha   90.00
_cell.angle_beta   90.00
_cell.angle_gamma   90.00
#
_symmetry.space_group_name_H-M   'P 1'
#
loop_
_entity.id
_entity.type
_entity.pdbx_description
1 polymer ?
#
loop_
_entity_poly.entity_id
_entity_poly.type
_entity_poly.pdbx_seq_one_letter_code
_entity_poly.pdbx_strand_id
1 'polypeptide(L)'
;MHHLLRSRSGDTIALECFDDVSGIKDGVPFAEQDKSGLAHNPISDSAIDLWKTFANWLEGRRGGYIPAGTKFVLYVAQPYKGKIAQRLCDCQSPQEAKALIADLRTKFWGTKPAYEKRAAIPESLGKYLNVVLQAKDATLTEIIRSFTLERGIGSPYDEIAAEIGNAPVGAENVPEILKQLAGWIRTTTFKQVEKSRAVSISRDEFFIEYLAAVRKFDRTDTILPSFATKPTAEETQAELLLGQTYVRQLHLIEADQGLVLDAVNTYLMAASERTAWAKRGYVHRSSYSLYQDTLLRAWRSKSASVKVAMRGREPADFGITLLSSCLEVDIKLQEKQVPEHFTAGSFHKLANALEIGWHPDFAELLAPAKEALDAA
;
A
#
# COMPACT_ATOMS: atom_id res chain seq x y z
N MET A 1 -4.65 10.55 -10.88
CA MET A 1 -4.15 9.36 -10.15
C MET A 1 -5.18 8.86 -9.14
N HIS A 2 -5.73 9.74 -8.28
CA HIS A 2 -6.80 9.42 -7.32
C HIS A 2 -7.91 8.56 -7.94
N HIS A 3 -8.47 8.96 -9.09
CA HIS A 3 -9.49 8.17 -9.79
C HIS A 3 -8.98 6.83 -10.33
N LEU A 4 -7.80 6.82 -10.97
CA LEU A 4 -7.22 5.60 -11.55
C LEU A 4 -7.00 4.49 -10.50
N LEU A 5 -6.64 4.84 -9.26
CA LEU A 5 -6.47 3.88 -8.16
C LEU A 5 -7.80 3.29 -7.68
N ARG A 6 -8.91 4.04 -7.79
CA ARG A 6 -10.25 3.64 -7.33
C ARG A 6 -11.16 3.10 -8.45
N SER A 7 -10.67 3.11 -9.69
CA SER A 7 -11.38 2.67 -10.88
C SER A 7 -11.23 1.17 -11.14
N ARG A 8 -12.23 0.59 -11.80
CA ARG A 8 -12.28 -0.83 -12.16
C ARG A 8 -11.62 -1.09 -13.52
N SER A 9 -11.40 -2.37 -13.84
CA SER A 9 -10.88 -2.76 -15.15
C SER A 9 -11.83 -2.31 -16.26
N GLY A 10 -11.27 -1.81 -17.37
CA GLY A 10 -12.04 -1.20 -18.46
C GLY A 10 -12.43 0.27 -18.27
N ASP A 11 -12.24 0.86 -17.08
CA ASP A 11 -12.47 2.29 -16.87
C ASP A 11 -11.42 3.15 -17.59
N THR A 12 -11.79 4.39 -17.89
CA THR A 12 -10.93 5.36 -18.56
C THR A 12 -11.03 6.71 -17.87
N ILE A 13 -9.89 7.39 -17.73
CA ILE A 13 -9.80 8.73 -17.16
C ILE A 13 -9.17 9.66 -18.18
N ALA A 14 -9.94 10.63 -18.65
CA ALA A 14 -9.52 11.70 -19.52
C ALA A 14 -9.27 13.00 -18.74
N LEU A 15 -8.29 13.76 -19.18
CA LEU A 15 -7.98 15.10 -18.68
C LEU A 15 -8.33 16.12 -19.78
N GLU A 16 -8.94 17.24 -19.39
CA GLU A 16 -9.27 18.35 -20.29
C GLU A 16 -10.14 17.91 -21.49
N CYS A 17 -11.15 17.07 -21.24
CA CYS A 17 -12.03 16.53 -22.30
C CYS A 17 -13.46 17.04 -22.18
N PHE A 18 -14.28 16.48 -21.27
CA PHE A 18 -15.62 17.02 -20.98
C PHE A 18 -15.57 18.14 -19.93
N ASP A 19 -14.58 18.05 -19.05
CA ASP A 19 -14.26 18.96 -17.96
C ASP A 19 -12.79 18.71 -17.56
N ASP A 20 -12.31 19.31 -16.46
CA ASP A 20 -10.94 19.16 -15.95
C ASP A 20 -10.53 17.67 -15.88
N VAL A 21 -11.40 16.83 -15.30
CA VAL A 21 -11.28 15.38 -15.29
C VAL A 21 -12.59 14.77 -15.76
N SER A 22 -12.54 13.76 -16.61
CA SER A 22 -13.74 13.09 -17.10
C SER A 22 -13.45 11.65 -17.51
N GLY A 23 -14.46 10.87 -17.85
CA GLY A 23 -14.23 9.51 -18.36
C GLY A 23 -15.38 8.57 -18.10
N ILE A 24 -15.05 7.29 -18.00
CA ILE A 24 -16.00 6.21 -17.70
C ILE A 24 -15.56 5.55 -16.40
N LYS A 25 -16.47 5.51 -15.43
CA LYS A 25 -16.29 4.84 -14.14
C LYS A 25 -17.46 3.89 -13.90
N ASP A 26 -17.18 2.61 -13.68
CA ASP A 26 -18.21 1.57 -13.55
C ASP A 26 -19.19 1.51 -14.74
N GLY A 27 -18.69 1.78 -15.94
CA GLY A 27 -19.51 1.85 -17.16
C GLY A 27 -20.40 3.10 -17.28
N VAL A 28 -20.32 4.02 -16.31
CA VAL A 28 -21.10 5.27 -16.29
C VAL A 28 -20.17 6.45 -16.62
N PRO A 29 -20.54 7.35 -17.55
CA PRO A 29 -19.74 8.53 -17.82
C PRO A 29 -19.73 9.48 -16.61
N PHE A 30 -18.61 10.15 -16.37
CA PHE A 30 -18.51 11.20 -15.36
C PHE A 30 -17.74 12.41 -15.88
N ALA A 31 -18.04 13.57 -15.30
CA ALA A 31 -17.36 14.83 -15.52
C ALA A 31 -17.12 15.49 -14.16
N GLU A 32 -15.87 15.87 -13.91
CA GLU A 32 -15.39 16.42 -12.66
C GLU A 32 -14.68 17.74 -12.92
N GLN A 33 -15.09 18.76 -12.16
CA GLN A 33 -14.46 20.06 -12.16
C GLN A 33 -13.70 20.24 -10.84
N ASP A 34 -12.43 20.63 -10.94
CA ASP A 34 -11.54 20.85 -9.82
C ASP A 34 -11.48 22.34 -9.47
N LYS A 35 -11.54 22.64 -8.16
CA LYS A 35 -11.34 24.00 -7.62
C LYS A 35 -10.36 23.95 -6.46
N SER A 36 -9.22 24.64 -6.63
CA SER A 36 -8.19 24.73 -5.59
C SER A 36 -8.68 25.44 -4.33
N GLY A 37 -9.56 26.44 -4.47
CA GLY A 37 -10.08 27.23 -3.36
C GLY A 37 -9.05 28.10 -2.63
N LEU A 38 -7.79 28.17 -3.08
CA LEU A 38 -6.73 28.89 -2.35
C LEU A 38 -6.97 30.40 -2.25
N ALA A 39 -7.54 31.00 -3.29
CA ALA A 39 -7.77 32.45 -3.35
C ALA A 39 -9.08 32.88 -2.67
N HIS A 40 -10.13 32.06 -2.79
CA HIS A 40 -11.46 32.36 -2.27
C HIS A 40 -12.31 31.08 -2.22
N ASN A 41 -13.44 31.13 -1.52
CA ASN A 41 -14.39 30.02 -1.44
C ASN A 41 -15.17 29.86 -2.78
N PRO A 42 -14.89 28.81 -3.58
CA PRO A 42 -15.46 28.67 -4.92
C PRO A 42 -16.90 28.15 -4.90
N ILE A 43 -17.40 27.72 -3.73
CA ILE A 43 -18.74 27.16 -3.54
C ILE A 43 -19.64 28.05 -2.66
N SER A 44 -19.22 29.29 -2.39
CA SER A 44 -20.14 30.25 -1.77
C SER A 44 -21.36 30.49 -2.67
N ASP A 45 -22.49 30.86 -2.07
CA ASP A 45 -23.79 30.95 -2.76
C ASP A 45 -23.77 31.84 -4.02
N SER A 46 -22.91 32.85 -4.05
CA SER A 46 -22.75 33.80 -5.16
C SER A 46 -21.39 33.65 -5.87
N ALA A 47 -20.65 32.55 -5.65
CA ALA A 47 -19.36 32.32 -6.28
C ALA A 47 -19.52 32.16 -7.79
N ILE A 48 -18.76 32.93 -8.56
CA ILE A 48 -18.74 32.81 -10.02
C ILE A 48 -18.31 31.39 -10.43
N ASP A 49 -17.34 30.81 -9.73
CA ASP A 49 -16.81 29.46 -10.01
C ASP A 49 -17.91 28.38 -9.95
N LEU A 50 -18.76 28.40 -8.92
CA LEU A 50 -19.89 27.46 -8.79
C LEU A 50 -20.84 27.56 -9.99
N TRP A 51 -21.32 28.77 -10.28
CA TRP A 51 -22.32 28.96 -11.33
C TRP A 51 -21.77 28.76 -12.73
N LYS A 52 -20.51 29.12 -12.96
CA LYS A 52 -19.79 28.83 -14.20
C LYS A 52 -19.69 27.32 -14.45
N THR A 53 -19.39 26.55 -13.41
CA THR A 53 -19.32 25.07 -13.50
C THR A 53 -20.67 24.49 -13.98
N PHE A 54 -21.77 24.84 -13.32
CA PHE A 54 -23.11 24.38 -13.74
C PHE A 54 -23.51 24.88 -15.13
N ALA A 55 -23.13 26.11 -15.50
CA ALA A 55 -23.39 26.64 -16.83
C ALA A 55 -22.67 25.81 -17.91
N ASN A 56 -21.39 25.49 -17.70
CA ASN A 56 -20.61 24.66 -18.62
C ASN A 56 -21.22 23.26 -18.78
N TRP A 57 -21.65 22.61 -17.69
CA TRP A 57 -22.31 21.30 -17.75
C TRP A 57 -23.64 21.34 -18.52
N LEU A 58 -24.44 22.38 -18.32
CA LEU A 58 -25.70 22.59 -19.05
C LEU A 58 -25.47 22.83 -20.54
N GLU A 59 -24.49 23.66 -20.88
CA GLU A 59 -24.09 23.91 -22.27
C GLU A 59 -23.57 22.62 -22.90
N GLY A 60 -22.81 21.81 -22.17
CA GLY A 60 -22.32 20.53 -22.67
C GLY A 60 -23.35 19.45 -22.88
N ARG A 61 -24.34 19.38 -22.00
CA ARG A 61 -25.52 18.55 -22.23
C ARG A 61 -26.31 19.04 -23.45
N ARG A 62 -26.42 20.36 -23.66
CA ARG A 62 -27.16 20.95 -24.79
C ARG A 62 -26.43 20.77 -26.12
N GLY A 63 -25.11 20.93 -26.12
CA GLY A 63 -24.26 20.76 -27.30
C GLY A 63 -24.01 19.31 -27.70
N GLY A 64 -24.47 18.34 -26.89
CA GLY A 64 -24.36 16.91 -27.17
C GLY A 64 -22.99 16.30 -26.89
N TYR A 65 -22.03 17.06 -26.33
CA TYR A 65 -20.69 16.57 -26.02
C TYR A 65 -20.57 15.99 -24.61
N ILE A 66 -21.54 16.23 -23.71
CA ILE A 66 -21.67 15.49 -22.45
C ILE A 66 -22.82 14.47 -22.57
N PRO A 67 -22.55 13.14 -22.51
CA PRO A 67 -23.55 12.09 -22.70
C PRO A 67 -24.64 12.03 -21.63
N ALA A 68 -25.86 11.63 -22.00
CA ALA A 68 -26.93 11.42 -21.02
C ALA A 68 -26.53 10.42 -19.92
N GLY A 69 -26.98 10.65 -18.68
CA GLY A 69 -26.61 9.82 -17.53
C GLY A 69 -25.23 10.11 -16.92
N THR A 70 -24.48 11.10 -17.45
CA THR A 70 -23.21 11.56 -16.84
C THR A 70 -23.39 11.97 -15.37
N LYS A 71 -22.52 11.46 -14.51
CA LYS A 71 -22.34 11.92 -13.13
C LYS A 71 -21.45 13.17 -13.10
N PHE A 72 -21.85 14.17 -12.33
CA PHE A 72 -21.14 15.44 -12.21
C PHE A 72 -20.52 15.55 -10.82
N VAL A 73 -19.23 15.85 -10.77
CA VAL A 73 -18.51 16.03 -9.50
C VAL A 73 -17.92 17.43 -9.49
N LEU A 74 -18.15 18.17 -8.41
CA LEU A 74 -17.36 19.36 -8.11
C LEU A 74 -16.43 19.01 -6.96
N TYR A 75 -15.14 18.93 -7.25
CA TYR A 75 -14.12 18.69 -6.24
C TYR A 75 -13.52 20.02 -5.76
N VAL A 76 -13.54 20.26 -4.45
CA VAL A 76 -12.95 21.45 -3.83
C VAL A 76 -11.82 21.01 -2.92
N ALA A 77 -10.58 21.40 -3.23
CA ALA A 77 -9.40 20.95 -2.49
C ALA A 77 -9.39 21.42 -1.01
N GLN A 78 -10.11 22.49 -0.69
CA GLN A 78 -10.24 23.05 0.65
C GLN A 78 -11.59 22.71 1.29
N PRO A 79 -11.68 22.60 2.62
CA PRO A 79 -12.89 22.19 3.34
C PRO A 79 -13.93 23.33 3.47
N TYR A 80 -14.20 24.03 2.37
CA TYR A 80 -15.17 25.12 2.33
C TYR A 80 -16.61 24.63 2.49
N LYS A 81 -17.48 25.56 2.88
CA LYS A 81 -18.92 25.35 3.00
C LYS A 81 -19.67 26.31 2.09
N GLY A 82 -20.77 25.83 1.52
CA GLY A 82 -21.68 26.59 0.67
C GLY A 82 -23.10 26.07 0.85
N LYS A 83 -24.05 26.93 1.21
CA LYS A 83 -25.42 26.49 1.54
C LYS A 83 -26.13 25.98 0.28
N ILE A 84 -26.04 26.73 -0.82
CA ILE A 84 -26.63 26.32 -2.09
C ILE A 84 -25.91 25.09 -2.65
N ALA A 85 -24.57 25.09 -2.66
CA ALA A 85 -23.79 23.94 -3.15
C ALA A 85 -24.14 22.64 -2.39
N GLN A 86 -24.29 22.72 -1.07
CA GLN A 86 -24.72 21.56 -0.27
C GLN A 86 -26.16 21.16 -0.60
N ARG A 87 -27.11 22.11 -0.68
CA ARG A 87 -28.50 21.81 -1.08
C ARG A 87 -28.61 21.15 -2.46
N LEU A 88 -27.76 21.57 -3.41
CA LEU A 88 -27.70 20.96 -4.74
C LEU A 88 -27.23 19.50 -4.65
N CYS A 89 -26.23 19.20 -3.83
CA CYS A 89 -25.70 17.85 -3.61
C CYS A 89 -26.69 16.95 -2.84
N ASP A 90 -27.46 17.51 -1.91
CA ASP A 90 -28.36 16.75 -1.05
C ASP A 90 -29.68 16.37 -1.74
N CYS A 91 -29.96 16.89 -2.96
CA CYS A 91 -31.19 16.60 -3.69
C CYS A 91 -31.20 15.16 -4.21
N GLN A 92 -32.10 14.32 -3.69
CA GLN A 92 -32.21 12.91 -4.09
C GLN A 92 -33.41 12.65 -5.01
N SER A 93 -34.46 13.46 -4.91
CA SER A 93 -35.69 13.30 -5.72
C SER A 93 -35.88 14.37 -6.80
N PRO A 94 -36.55 14.04 -7.94
CA PRO A 94 -36.93 15.03 -8.95
C PRO A 94 -37.80 16.17 -8.40
N GLN A 95 -38.62 15.89 -7.40
CA GLN A 95 -39.52 16.86 -6.76
C GLN A 95 -38.72 17.86 -5.93
N GLU A 96 -37.77 17.39 -5.13
CA GLU A 96 -36.83 18.26 -4.39
C GLU A 96 -36.02 19.14 -5.33
N ALA A 97 -35.48 18.57 -6.41
CA ALA A 97 -34.71 19.33 -7.38
C ALA A 97 -35.57 20.44 -8.04
N LYS A 98 -36.81 20.16 -8.43
CA LYS A 98 -37.74 21.17 -8.97
C LYS A 98 -38.07 22.26 -7.95
N ALA A 99 -38.32 21.89 -6.69
CA ALA A 99 -38.55 22.83 -5.61
C ALA A 99 -37.32 23.72 -5.37
N LEU A 100 -36.12 23.13 -5.35
CA LEU A 100 -34.87 23.86 -5.22
C LEU A 100 -34.66 24.83 -6.40
N ILE A 101 -34.93 24.43 -7.63
CA ILE A 101 -34.85 25.32 -8.79
C ILE A 101 -35.80 26.52 -8.64
N ALA A 102 -37.04 26.29 -8.19
CA ALA A 102 -38.00 27.35 -7.93
C ALA A 102 -37.54 28.30 -6.82
N ASP A 103 -37.00 27.76 -5.72
CA ASP A 103 -36.40 28.53 -4.63
C ASP A 103 -35.23 29.38 -5.11
N LEU A 104 -34.33 28.81 -5.92
CA LEU A 104 -33.17 29.52 -6.46
C LEU A 104 -33.59 30.65 -7.39
N ARG A 105 -34.57 30.42 -8.27
CA ARG A 105 -35.16 31.47 -9.12
C ARG A 105 -35.78 32.57 -8.26
N THR A 106 -36.52 32.23 -7.21
CA THR A 106 -37.13 33.23 -6.31
C THR A 106 -36.07 34.00 -5.52
N LYS A 107 -35.00 33.33 -5.08
CA LYS A 107 -33.87 33.95 -4.35
C LYS A 107 -33.13 34.97 -5.20
N PHE A 108 -32.76 34.59 -6.43
CA PHE A 108 -31.90 35.42 -7.30
C PHE A 108 -32.68 36.36 -8.22
N TRP A 109 -33.80 35.93 -8.78
CA TRP A 109 -34.61 36.75 -9.67
C TRP A 109 -35.77 37.44 -8.98
N GLY A 110 -36.28 36.93 -7.86
CA GLY A 110 -37.51 37.42 -7.25
C GLY A 110 -38.74 36.69 -7.77
N THR A 111 -39.93 37.24 -7.52
CA THR A 111 -41.19 36.55 -7.82
C THR A 111 -41.65 36.73 -9.27
N LYS A 112 -42.31 35.70 -9.83
CA LYS A 112 -42.95 35.81 -11.15
C LYS A 112 -44.14 36.79 -11.08
N PRO A 113 -44.42 37.56 -12.15
CA PRO A 113 -43.69 37.64 -13.42
C PRO A 113 -42.59 38.72 -13.44
N ALA A 114 -42.51 39.56 -12.39
CA ALA A 114 -41.71 40.78 -12.38
C ALA A 114 -40.20 40.53 -12.31
N TYR A 115 -39.77 39.46 -11.62
CA TYR A 115 -38.35 39.14 -11.42
C TYR A 115 -37.51 40.36 -11.03
N GLU A 116 -38.01 41.10 -10.03
CA GLU A 116 -37.52 42.40 -9.58
C GLU A 116 -36.04 42.41 -9.14
N LYS A 117 -35.50 41.26 -8.71
CA LYS A 117 -34.11 41.15 -8.23
C LYS A 117 -33.11 40.88 -9.35
N ARG A 118 -33.57 40.47 -10.52
CA ARG A 118 -32.71 39.98 -11.60
C ARG A 118 -31.76 41.05 -12.15
N ALA A 119 -32.21 42.30 -12.23
CA ALA A 119 -31.40 43.43 -12.71
C ALA A 119 -30.29 43.84 -11.72
N ALA A 120 -30.42 43.50 -10.44
CA ALA A 120 -29.44 43.82 -9.41
C ALA A 120 -28.29 42.79 -9.32
N ILE A 121 -28.34 41.71 -10.10
CA ILE A 121 -27.29 40.70 -10.14
C ILE A 121 -26.07 41.29 -10.85
N PRO A 122 -24.86 41.27 -10.25
CA PRO A 122 -23.64 41.71 -10.94
C PRO A 122 -23.45 41.00 -12.27
N GLU A 123 -23.07 41.72 -13.33
CA GLU A 123 -22.96 41.17 -14.69
C GLU A 123 -22.05 39.94 -14.76
N SER A 124 -20.93 39.96 -14.03
CA SER A 124 -19.95 38.86 -13.96
C SER A 124 -20.54 37.56 -13.43
N LEU A 125 -21.44 37.63 -12.44
CA LEU A 125 -22.19 36.49 -11.91
C LEU A 125 -23.37 36.15 -12.82
N GLY A 126 -24.11 37.18 -13.25
CA GLY A 126 -25.30 37.07 -14.07
C GLY A 126 -25.06 36.33 -15.39
N LYS A 127 -23.86 36.48 -15.98
CA LYS A 127 -23.44 35.76 -17.19
C LYS A 127 -23.65 34.25 -17.08
N TYR A 128 -23.29 33.64 -15.95
CA TYR A 128 -23.39 32.20 -15.75
C TYR A 128 -24.66 31.81 -15.00
N LEU A 129 -25.00 32.55 -13.94
CA LEU A 129 -26.18 32.29 -13.12
C LEU A 129 -27.48 32.31 -13.95
N ASN A 130 -27.61 33.26 -14.88
CA ASN A 130 -28.80 33.32 -15.72
C ASN A 130 -28.88 32.14 -16.69
N VAL A 131 -27.75 31.66 -17.24
CA VAL A 131 -27.72 30.47 -18.10
C VAL A 131 -28.26 29.25 -17.33
N VAL A 132 -27.83 29.10 -16.07
CA VAL A 132 -28.29 28.01 -15.21
C VAL A 132 -29.78 28.13 -14.90
N LEU A 133 -30.23 29.27 -14.38
CA LEU A 133 -31.61 29.43 -13.92
C LEU A 133 -32.63 29.50 -15.07
N GLN A 134 -32.22 29.87 -16.29
CA GLN A 134 -33.07 29.85 -17.49
C GLN A 134 -33.15 28.48 -18.15
N ALA A 135 -32.30 27.52 -17.76
CA ALA A 135 -32.34 26.19 -18.33
C ALA A 135 -33.71 25.53 -18.14
N LYS A 136 -34.06 24.61 -19.06
CA LYS A 136 -35.27 23.79 -18.96
C LYS A 136 -35.22 22.99 -17.65
N ASP A 137 -36.32 23.01 -16.90
CA ASP A 137 -36.41 22.37 -15.59
C ASP A 137 -36.03 20.89 -15.63
N ALA A 138 -36.41 20.18 -16.71
CA ALA A 138 -36.05 18.78 -16.91
C ALA A 138 -34.53 18.56 -16.96
N THR A 139 -33.80 19.35 -17.75
CA THR A 139 -32.35 19.24 -17.91
C THR A 139 -31.62 19.63 -16.64
N LEU A 140 -32.03 20.74 -16.00
CA LEU A 140 -31.41 21.17 -14.75
C LEU A 140 -31.66 20.17 -13.62
N THR A 141 -32.86 19.57 -13.57
CA THR A 141 -33.17 18.48 -12.63
C THR A 141 -32.28 17.27 -12.83
N GLU A 142 -32.01 16.87 -14.08
CA GLU A 142 -31.13 15.74 -14.39
C GLU A 142 -29.70 15.97 -13.88
N ILE A 143 -29.14 17.16 -14.13
CA ILE A 143 -27.80 17.53 -13.68
C ILE A 143 -27.74 17.57 -12.15
N ILE A 144 -28.69 18.22 -11.48
CA ILE A 144 -28.74 18.30 -10.01
C ILE A 144 -28.80 16.90 -9.39
N ARG A 145 -29.62 15.99 -9.93
CA ARG A 145 -29.74 14.61 -9.42
C ARG A 145 -28.49 13.75 -9.65
N SER A 146 -27.61 14.19 -10.54
CA SER A 146 -26.38 13.49 -10.87
C SER A 146 -25.15 14.19 -10.31
N PHE A 147 -25.35 15.25 -9.52
CA PHE A 147 -24.31 16.10 -8.96
C PHE A 147 -23.89 15.64 -7.56
N THR A 148 -22.57 15.53 -7.37
CA THR A 148 -21.94 15.28 -6.07
C THR A 148 -20.92 16.38 -5.79
N LEU A 149 -20.86 16.82 -4.53
CA LEU A 149 -19.85 17.74 -4.03
C LEU A 149 -18.82 16.98 -3.20
N GLU A 150 -17.57 16.96 -3.63
CA GLU A 150 -16.46 16.34 -2.91
C GLU A 150 -15.49 17.39 -2.38
N ARG A 151 -14.89 17.11 -1.23
CA ARG A 151 -14.00 18.05 -0.53
C ARG A 151 -12.72 17.34 -0.13
N GLY A 152 -11.59 17.93 -0.48
CA GLY A 152 -10.29 17.49 0.00
C GLY A 152 -10.11 17.78 1.50
N ILE A 153 -9.29 16.97 2.15
CA ILE A 153 -8.86 17.20 3.54
C ILE A 153 -7.55 18.00 3.65
N GLY A 154 -6.98 18.42 2.52
CA GLY A 154 -5.90 19.42 2.45
C GLY A 154 -4.73 19.04 1.55
N SER A 155 -4.31 17.76 1.52
CA SER A 155 -3.13 17.29 0.76
C SER A 155 -3.48 16.10 -0.14
N PRO A 156 -3.70 16.33 -1.45
CA PRO A 156 -4.05 15.26 -2.40
C PRO A 156 -3.02 14.13 -2.48
N TYR A 157 -1.74 14.41 -2.19
CA TYR A 157 -0.68 13.40 -2.21
C TYR A 157 -0.80 12.40 -1.06
N ASP A 158 -1.22 12.85 0.13
CA ASP A 158 -1.35 11.98 1.31
C ASP A 158 -2.51 10.99 1.14
N GLU A 159 -3.61 11.43 0.53
CA GLU A 159 -4.75 10.56 0.19
C GLU A 159 -4.37 9.48 -0.83
N ILE A 160 -3.55 9.83 -1.83
CA ILE A 160 -3.06 8.88 -2.82
C ILE A 160 -2.06 7.90 -2.18
N ALA A 161 -1.17 8.39 -1.31
CA ALA A 161 -0.23 7.55 -0.58
C ALA A 161 -0.97 6.55 0.33
N ALA A 162 -2.02 7.00 1.03
CA ALA A 162 -2.87 6.13 1.85
C ALA A 162 -3.56 5.04 1.01
N GLU A 163 -4.06 5.38 -0.17
CA GLU A 163 -4.67 4.40 -1.08
C GLU A 163 -3.66 3.35 -1.55
N ILE A 164 -2.44 3.76 -1.91
CA ILE A 164 -1.36 2.82 -2.25
C ILE A 164 -0.99 1.95 -1.04
N GLY A 165 -0.95 2.52 0.17
CA GLY A 165 -0.63 1.81 1.41
C GLY A 165 -1.69 0.81 1.86
N ASN A 166 -2.92 0.88 1.34
CA ASN A 166 -3.97 -0.13 1.57
C ASN A 166 -3.78 -1.39 0.71
N ALA A 167 -2.95 -1.33 -0.32
CA ALA A 167 -2.56 -2.51 -1.10
C ALA A 167 -1.61 -3.40 -0.30
N PRO A 168 -1.42 -4.68 -0.67
CA PRO A 168 -0.46 -5.57 -0.03
C PRO A 168 0.98 -5.19 -0.43
N VAL A 169 1.44 -4.03 0.05
CA VAL A 169 2.76 -3.45 -0.19
C VAL A 169 3.38 -3.02 1.14
N GLY A 170 4.70 -3.14 1.26
CA GLY A 170 5.42 -2.58 2.41
C GLY A 170 5.22 -1.06 2.49
N ALA A 171 4.90 -0.55 3.68
CA ALA A 171 4.67 0.88 3.91
C ALA A 171 5.89 1.73 3.53
N GLU A 172 7.09 1.17 3.69
CA GLU A 172 8.37 1.75 3.29
C GLU A 172 8.48 2.01 1.77
N ASN A 173 7.75 1.27 0.95
CA ASN A 173 7.83 1.35 -0.51
C ASN A 173 6.83 2.36 -1.11
N VAL A 174 5.81 2.76 -0.35
CA VAL A 174 4.73 3.65 -0.80
C VAL A 174 5.26 4.95 -1.43
N PRO A 175 6.24 5.68 -0.85
CA PRO A 175 6.73 6.93 -1.44
C PRO A 175 7.37 6.74 -2.81
N GLU A 176 8.14 5.68 -3.02
CA GLU A 176 8.84 5.45 -4.28
C GLU A 176 7.89 4.92 -5.36
N ILE A 177 6.90 4.10 -4.99
CA ILE A 177 5.81 3.67 -5.87
C ILE A 177 5.02 4.90 -6.36
N LEU A 178 4.62 5.79 -5.43
CA LEU A 178 3.88 7.01 -5.75
C LEU A 178 4.66 7.90 -6.73
N LYS A 179 5.96 8.10 -6.48
CA LYS A 179 6.84 8.88 -7.34
C LYS A 179 6.96 8.29 -8.74
N GLN A 180 7.13 6.97 -8.88
CA GLN A 180 7.18 6.31 -10.18
C GLN A 180 5.87 6.46 -10.94
N LEU A 181 4.73 6.22 -10.30
CA LEU A 181 3.41 6.38 -10.90
C LEU A 181 3.16 7.83 -11.36
N ALA A 182 3.55 8.82 -10.55
CA ALA A 182 3.39 10.23 -10.89
C ALA A 182 4.24 10.61 -12.11
N GLY A 183 5.46 10.08 -12.17
CA GLY A 183 6.33 10.20 -13.34
C GLY A 183 5.71 9.60 -14.60
N TRP A 184 5.18 8.37 -14.50
CA TRP A 184 4.55 7.69 -15.63
C TRP A 184 3.33 8.46 -16.16
N ILE A 185 2.42 8.89 -15.28
CA ILE A 185 1.24 9.68 -15.68
C ILE A 185 1.68 10.95 -16.41
N ARG A 186 2.66 11.68 -15.86
CA ARG A 186 3.18 12.91 -16.48
C ARG A 186 3.73 12.63 -17.88
N THR A 187 4.53 11.58 -18.04
CA THR A 187 5.09 11.20 -19.34
C THR A 187 4.00 10.77 -20.33
N THR A 188 3.01 9.98 -19.90
CA THR A 188 1.90 9.53 -20.74
C THR A 188 1.03 10.71 -21.20
N THR A 189 0.73 11.65 -20.30
CA THR A 189 0.02 12.88 -20.63
C THR A 189 0.77 13.72 -21.66
N PHE A 190 2.08 13.96 -21.48
CA PHE A 190 2.85 14.75 -22.45
C PHE A 190 2.90 14.10 -23.84
N LYS A 191 3.05 12.77 -23.92
CA LYS A 191 3.03 12.04 -25.20
C LYS A 191 1.70 12.16 -25.94
N GLN A 192 0.58 12.26 -25.23
CA GLN A 192 -0.75 12.47 -25.82
C GLN A 192 -0.89 13.91 -26.36
N VAL A 193 -0.42 14.89 -25.58
CA VAL A 193 -0.43 16.32 -25.95
C VAL A 193 0.43 16.59 -27.19
N GLU A 194 1.64 16.03 -27.25
CA GLU A 194 2.53 16.13 -28.42
C GLU A 194 1.88 15.60 -29.71
N LYS A 195 0.95 14.64 -29.58
CA LYS A 195 0.22 14.05 -30.71
C LYS A 195 -1.11 14.76 -31.01
N SER A 196 -1.39 15.88 -30.34
CA SER A 196 -2.67 16.61 -30.43
C SER A 196 -3.90 15.73 -30.19
N ARG A 197 -3.78 14.72 -29.32
CA ARG A 197 -4.89 13.84 -28.92
C ARG A 197 -5.46 14.30 -27.58
N ALA A 198 -6.75 14.04 -27.37
CA ALA A 198 -7.35 14.16 -26.04
C ALA A 198 -6.58 13.26 -25.06
N VAL A 199 -6.18 13.82 -23.92
CA VAL A 199 -5.41 13.08 -22.91
C VAL A 199 -6.37 12.09 -22.26
N SER A 200 -6.28 10.83 -22.65
CA SER A 200 -7.03 9.73 -22.03
C SER A 200 -6.06 8.67 -21.54
N ILE A 201 -6.23 8.27 -20.28
CA ILE A 201 -5.42 7.26 -19.61
C ILE A 201 -6.33 6.07 -19.32
N SER A 202 -5.97 4.91 -19.88
CA SER A 202 -6.62 3.66 -19.55
C SER A 202 -6.27 3.23 -18.14
N ARG A 203 -7.27 2.83 -17.36
CA ARG A 203 -7.02 2.24 -16.03
C ARG A 203 -6.16 1.00 -16.15
N ASP A 204 -6.34 0.17 -17.18
CA ASP A 204 -5.61 -1.10 -17.30
C ASP A 204 -4.13 -0.87 -17.63
N GLU A 205 -3.81 0.14 -18.46
CA GLU A 205 -2.42 0.55 -18.69
C GLU A 205 -1.77 1.08 -17.40
N PHE A 206 -2.49 1.91 -16.66
CA PHE A 206 -2.03 2.40 -15.36
C PHE A 206 -1.82 1.25 -14.37
N PHE A 207 -2.71 0.26 -14.34
CA PHE A 207 -2.61 -0.88 -13.43
C PHE A 207 -1.40 -1.77 -13.76
N ILE A 208 -1.07 -1.95 -15.04
CA ILE A 208 0.16 -2.65 -15.44
C ILE A 208 1.40 -1.92 -14.90
N GLU A 209 1.47 -0.60 -15.06
CA GLU A 209 2.59 0.19 -14.51
C GLU A 209 2.61 0.13 -12.98
N TYR A 210 1.45 0.19 -12.32
CA TYR A 210 1.36 0.06 -10.87
C TYR A 210 1.91 -1.27 -10.38
N LEU A 211 1.51 -2.39 -11.00
CA LEU A 211 2.07 -3.70 -10.69
C LEU A 211 3.58 -3.76 -10.95
N ALA A 212 4.06 -3.14 -12.02
CA ALA A 212 5.50 -3.09 -12.32
C ALA A 212 6.27 -2.29 -11.26
N ALA A 213 5.72 -1.16 -10.80
CA ALA A 213 6.30 -0.36 -9.73
C ALA A 213 6.33 -1.14 -8.40
N VAL A 214 5.21 -1.78 -8.04
CA VAL A 214 5.13 -2.63 -6.84
C VAL A 214 6.20 -3.71 -6.88
N ARG A 215 6.28 -4.50 -7.96
CA ARG A 215 7.29 -5.58 -8.09
C ARG A 215 8.73 -5.09 -8.11
N LYS A 216 8.98 -3.88 -8.59
CA LYS A 216 10.32 -3.29 -8.65
C LYS A 216 10.83 -2.87 -7.27
N PHE A 217 9.95 -2.28 -6.45
CA PHE A 217 10.32 -1.78 -5.13
C PHE A 217 10.11 -2.81 -4.03
N ASP A 218 9.15 -3.70 -4.20
CA ASP A 218 8.98 -4.88 -3.37
C ASP A 218 9.99 -5.96 -3.78
N ARG A 219 11.24 -5.77 -3.36
CA ARG A 219 12.31 -6.76 -3.55
C ARG A 219 12.10 -8.03 -2.73
N THR A 220 11.04 -8.08 -1.91
CA THR A 220 10.80 -9.25 -1.07
C THR A 220 10.43 -10.47 -1.87
N ASP A 221 10.08 -10.33 -3.15
CA ASP A 221 9.94 -11.47 -4.07
C ASP A 221 11.25 -12.24 -4.30
N THR A 222 12.43 -11.63 -4.06
CA THR A 222 13.73 -12.28 -4.28
C THR A 222 14.61 -12.39 -3.05
N ILE A 223 14.58 -11.39 -2.14
CA ILE A 223 15.42 -11.36 -0.94
C ILE A 223 14.58 -10.92 0.26
N LEU A 224 14.64 -11.67 1.36
CA LEU A 224 14.00 -11.27 2.61
C LEU A 224 14.78 -10.12 3.28
N PRO A 225 14.14 -8.98 3.58
CA PRO A 225 14.81 -7.86 4.21
C PRO A 225 15.24 -8.22 5.62
N SER A 226 16.43 -7.78 6.01
CA SER A 226 16.91 -7.95 7.38
C SER A 226 16.40 -6.81 8.27
N PHE A 227 15.79 -7.18 9.39
CA PHE A 227 15.36 -6.27 10.45
C PHE A 227 16.12 -6.47 11.77
N ALA A 228 16.98 -7.48 11.85
CA ALA A 228 17.78 -7.76 13.03
C ALA A 228 18.88 -6.70 13.20
N THR A 229 19.00 -6.18 14.41
CA THR A 229 20.17 -5.42 14.86
C THR A 229 21.15 -6.36 15.53
N LYS A 230 22.45 -6.01 15.49
CA LYS A 230 23.45 -6.75 16.25
C LYS A 230 23.09 -6.68 17.75
N PRO A 231 23.04 -7.83 18.47
CA PRO A 231 22.76 -7.84 19.90
C PRO A 231 23.78 -7.02 20.68
N THR A 232 23.30 -6.41 21.76
CA THR A 232 24.14 -5.70 22.73
C THR A 232 24.93 -6.69 23.59
N ALA A 233 26.02 -6.22 24.20
CA ALA A 233 26.82 -7.06 25.10
C ALA A 233 26.01 -7.62 26.27
N GLU A 234 25.03 -6.85 26.77
CA GLU A 234 24.12 -7.27 27.84
C GLU A 234 23.20 -8.41 27.38
N GLU A 235 22.60 -8.32 26.19
CA GLU A 235 21.77 -9.37 25.60
C GLU A 235 22.57 -10.65 25.34
N THR A 236 23.77 -10.52 24.77
CA THR A 236 24.68 -11.66 24.55
C THR A 236 25.07 -12.32 25.87
N GLN A 237 25.41 -11.55 26.90
CA GLN A 237 25.78 -12.08 28.21
C GLN A 237 24.59 -12.76 28.90
N ALA A 238 23.39 -12.19 28.80
CA ALA A 238 22.17 -12.78 29.33
C ALA A 238 21.88 -14.14 28.67
N GLU A 239 22.00 -14.23 27.35
CA GLU A 239 21.79 -15.48 26.60
C GLU A 239 22.81 -16.56 26.99
N LEU A 240 24.09 -16.18 27.21
CA LEU A 240 25.11 -17.11 27.71
C LEU A 240 24.79 -17.64 29.11
N LEU A 241 24.25 -16.80 30.00
CA LEU A 241 23.85 -17.18 31.35
C LEU A 241 22.65 -18.13 31.38
N LEU A 242 21.78 -18.10 30.37
CA LEU A 242 20.67 -19.04 30.25
C LEU A 242 21.14 -20.49 30.04
N GLY A 243 22.40 -20.70 29.65
CA GLY A 243 22.97 -22.06 29.50
C GLY A 243 22.23 -22.90 28.47
N GLN A 244 21.73 -22.25 27.40
CA GLN A 244 20.94 -22.89 26.35
C GLN A 244 21.65 -24.12 25.76
N THR A 245 20.87 -25.11 25.36
CA THR A 245 21.39 -26.40 24.88
C THR A 245 22.30 -26.25 23.66
N TYR A 246 22.03 -25.33 22.74
CA TYR A 246 22.94 -25.10 21.61
C TYR A 246 24.32 -24.59 22.05
N VAL A 247 24.39 -23.72 23.07
CA VAL A 247 25.66 -23.23 23.64
C VAL A 247 26.39 -24.38 24.35
N ARG A 248 25.67 -25.23 25.08
CA ARG A 248 26.23 -26.45 25.68
C ARG A 248 26.82 -27.38 24.62
N GLN A 249 26.15 -27.54 23.48
CA GLN A 249 26.70 -28.31 22.35
C GLN A 249 27.99 -27.72 21.79
N LEU A 250 28.14 -26.39 21.73
CA LEU A 250 29.38 -25.76 21.27
C LEU A 250 30.53 -26.02 22.24
N HIS A 251 30.27 -25.99 23.55
CA HIS A 251 31.29 -26.36 24.53
C HIS A 251 31.70 -27.84 24.45
N LEU A 252 30.78 -28.75 24.10
CA LEU A 252 31.11 -30.18 23.91
C LEU A 252 32.07 -30.45 22.75
N ILE A 253 32.12 -29.56 21.77
CA ILE A 253 33.02 -29.68 20.62
C ILE A 253 34.25 -28.76 20.79
N GLU A 254 34.47 -28.26 22.00
CA GLU A 254 35.59 -27.37 22.36
C GLU A 254 35.68 -26.12 21.46
N ALA A 255 34.53 -25.57 21.06
CA ALA A 255 34.46 -24.34 20.29
C ALA A 255 35.11 -23.17 21.04
N ASP A 256 35.88 -22.36 20.32
CA ASP A 256 36.49 -21.17 20.89
C ASP A 256 35.43 -20.10 21.24
N GLN A 257 35.83 -19.15 22.10
CA GLN A 257 34.93 -18.10 22.57
C GLN A 257 34.38 -17.22 21.44
N GLY A 258 35.15 -16.99 20.36
CA GLY A 258 34.69 -16.23 19.21
C GLY A 258 33.53 -16.93 18.51
N LEU A 259 33.69 -18.24 18.24
CA LEU A 259 32.65 -19.04 17.62
C LEU A 259 31.38 -19.14 18.48
N VAL A 260 31.53 -19.23 19.81
CA VAL A 260 30.39 -19.20 20.74
C VAL A 260 29.65 -17.85 20.69
N LEU A 261 30.38 -16.73 20.71
CA LEU A 261 29.78 -15.39 20.63
C LEU A 261 29.06 -15.16 19.30
N ASP A 262 29.63 -15.61 18.18
CA ASP A 262 29.02 -15.52 16.86
C ASP A 262 27.74 -16.38 16.77
N ALA A 263 27.75 -17.57 17.37
CA ALA A 263 26.56 -18.42 17.45
C ALA A 263 25.42 -17.76 18.24
N VAL A 264 25.74 -17.13 19.39
CA VAL A 264 24.76 -16.38 20.19
C VAL A 264 24.19 -15.21 19.38
N ASN A 265 25.05 -14.44 18.72
CA ASN A 265 24.62 -13.30 17.92
C ASN A 265 23.67 -13.73 16.79
N THR A 266 24.06 -14.74 16.00
CA THR A 266 23.25 -15.24 14.89
C THR A 266 21.94 -15.88 15.37
N TYR A 267 21.95 -16.59 16.49
CA TYR A 267 20.74 -17.16 17.10
C TYR A 267 19.72 -16.08 17.47
N LEU A 268 20.14 -15.03 18.18
CA LEU A 268 19.29 -13.91 18.57
C LEU A 268 18.79 -13.11 17.35
N MET A 269 19.68 -12.81 16.40
CA MET A 269 19.31 -12.12 15.17
C MET A 269 18.28 -12.91 14.36
N ALA A 270 18.49 -14.22 14.18
CA ALA A 270 17.51 -15.07 13.47
C ALA A 270 16.16 -15.14 14.21
N ALA A 271 16.14 -15.07 15.54
CA ALA A 271 14.90 -15.00 16.32
C ALA A 271 14.16 -13.68 16.10
N SER A 272 14.89 -12.57 16.05
CA SER A 272 14.35 -11.24 15.71
C SER A 272 13.78 -11.22 14.29
N GLU A 273 14.49 -11.78 13.30
CA GLU A 273 14.00 -11.87 11.92
C GLU A 273 12.71 -12.66 11.81
N ARG A 274 12.63 -13.85 12.44
CA ARG A 274 11.38 -14.65 12.46
C ARG A 274 10.20 -13.85 12.97
N THR A 275 10.41 -13.09 14.05
CA THR A 275 9.37 -12.25 14.66
C THR A 275 8.99 -11.08 13.74
N ALA A 276 9.98 -10.42 13.15
CA ALA A 276 9.80 -9.29 12.26
C ALA A 276 9.05 -9.66 10.98
N TRP A 277 9.43 -10.77 10.35
CA TRP A 277 8.80 -11.28 9.13
C TRP A 277 7.38 -11.79 9.40
N ALA A 278 7.15 -12.48 10.51
CA ALA A 278 5.80 -12.92 10.88
C ALA A 278 4.87 -11.72 11.12
N LYS A 279 5.33 -10.69 11.85
CA LYS A 279 4.54 -9.48 12.15
C LYS A 279 4.21 -8.67 10.89
N ARG A 280 5.12 -8.62 9.92
CA ARG A 280 5.00 -7.85 8.68
C ARG A 280 4.42 -8.64 7.50
N GLY A 281 4.14 -9.94 7.68
CA GLY A 281 3.57 -10.79 6.64
C GLY A 281 4.54 -11.22 5.54
N TYR A 282 5.86 -11.08 5.75
CA TYR A 282 6.87 -11.44 4.74
C TYR A 282 7.01 -12.94 4.50
N VAL A 283 6.75 -13.75 5.54
CA VAL A 283 6.88 -15.21 5.49
C VAL A 283 5.63 -15.87 6.08
N HIS A 284 5.06 -16.81 5.33
CA HIS A 284 3.95 -17.61 5.79
C HIS A 284 4.40 -18.67 6.79
N ARG A 285 3.59 -18.93 7.83
CA ARG A 285 3.96 -19.86 8.91
C ARG A 285 4.37 -21.25 8.43
N SER A 286 3.67 -21.81 7.43
CA SER A 286 3.97 -23.14 6.89
C SER A 286 5.35 -23.24 6.23
N SER A 287 5.90 -22.11 5.78
CA SER A 287 7.20 -22.08 5.12
C SER A 287 8.36 -22.30 6.09
N TYR A 288 8.18 -21.99 7.38
CA TYR A 288 9.19 -22.32 8.39
C TYR A 288 9.33 -23.82 8.61
N SER A 289 8.22 -24.58 8.53
CA SER A 289 8.27 -26.05 8.65
C SER A 289 9.04 -26.68 7.49
N LEU A 290 8.74 -26.26 6.25
CA LEU A 290 9.46 -26.72 5.05
C LEU A 290 10.96 -26.35 5.09
N TYR A 291 11.26 -25.16 5.60
CA TYR A 291 12.64 -24.70 5.77
C TYR A 291 13.40 -25.54 6.80
N GLN A 292 12.77 -25.80 7.96
CA GLN A 292 13.30 -26.67 9.00
C GLN A 292 13.58 -28.10 8.48
N ASP A 293 12.65 -28.69 7.72
CA ASP A 293 12.86 -30.00 7.11
C ASP A 293 14.07 -30.00 6.14
N THR A 294 14.29 -28.87 5.45
CA THR A 294 15.42 -28.71 4.53
C THR A 294 16.74 -28.59 5.29
N LEU A 295 16.78 -27.84 6.39
CA LEU A 295 17.93 -27.78 7.30
C LEU A 295 18.27 -29.17 7.88
N LEU A 296 17.25 -29.92 8.33
CA LEU A 296 17.45 -31.28 8.86
C LEU A 296 18.04 -32.22 7.81
N ARG A 297 17.57 -32.16 6.56
CA ARG A 297 18.14 -32.94 5.45
C ARG A 297 19.58 -32.53 5.16
N ALA A 298 19.88 -31.23 5.12
CA ALA A 298 21.22 -30.71 4.89
C ALA A 298 22.18 -31.18 5.98
N TRP A 299 21.79 -31.06 7.25
CA TRP A 299 22.57 -31.53 8.39
C TRP A 299 22.84 -33.04 8.31
N ARG A 300 21.83 -33.88 8.02
CA ARG A 300 22.00 -35.33 7.86
C ARG A 300 23.01 -35.67 6.76
N SER A 301 22.92 -34.99 5.62
CA SER A 301 23.84 -35.20 4.49
C SER A 301 25.27 -34.79 4.85
N LYS A 302 25.46 -33.63 5.48
CA LYS A 302 26.77 -33.12 5.90
C LYS A 302 27.37 -34.01 6.99
N SER A 303 26.59 -34.40 8.00
CA SER A 303 27.00 -35.30 9.08
C SER A 303 27.50 -36.64 8.55
N ALA A 304 26.78 -37.27 7.61
CA ALA A 304 27.23 -38.50 6.96
C ALA A 304 28.56 -38.31 6.22
N SER A 305 28.72 -37.21 5.47
CA SER A 305 29.95 -36.90 4.75
C SER A 305 31.14 -36.68 5.67
N VAL A 306 30.96 -35.87 6.72
CA VAL A 306 32.03 -35.56 7.70
C VAL A 306 32.40 -36.81 8.50
N LYS A 307 31.45 -37.71 8.78
CA LYS A 307 31.71 -38.97 9.49
C LYS A 307 32.66 -39.88 8.72
N VAL A 308 32.58 -39.87 7.40
CA VAL A 308 33.51 -40.61 6.53
C VAL A 308 34.86 -39.90 6.48
N ALA A 309 34.88 -38.57 6.32
CA ALA A 309 36.10 -37.79 6.16
C ALA A 309 36.96 -37.72 7.43
N MET A 310 36.34 -37.63 8.60
CA MET A 310 37.00 -37.44 9.91
C MET A 310 37.07 -38.74 10.72
N ARG A 311 37.05 -39.90 10.06
CA ARG A 311 37.09 -41.19 10.74
C ARG A 311 38.37 -41.35 11.56
N GLY A 312 38.24 -41.60 12.86
CA GLY A 312 39.36 -41.78 13.79
C GLY A 312 39.99 -40.48 14.31
N ARG A 313 39.38 -39.32 14.02
CA ARG A 313 39.71 -38.03 14.65
C ARG A 313 38.98 -37.86 15.98
N GLU A 314 39.40 -36.87 16.76
CA GLU A 314 38.71 -36.52 18.00
C GLU A 314 37.27 -36.04 17.73
N PRO A 315 36.31 -36.34 18.62
CA PRO A 315 34.93 -35.90 18.45
C PRO A 315 34.74 -34.38 18.35
N ALA A 316 35.64 -33.59 18.96
CA ALA A 316 35.65 -32.13 18.89
C ALA A 316 35.94 -31.64 17.45
N ASP A 317 37.01 -32.15 16.82
CA ASP A 317 37.37 -31.84 15.43
C ASP A 317 36.24 -32.19 14.44
N PHE A 318 35.60 -33.35 14.67
CA PHE A 318 34.42 -33.76 13.90
C PHE A 318 33.30 -32.71 14.02
N GLY A 319 33.01 -32.28 15.25
CA GLY A 319 31.92 -31.35 15.53
C GLY A 319 32.14 -29.96 14.95
N ILE A 320 33.36 -29.42 15.06
CA ILE A 320 33.72 -28.14 14.45
C ILE A 320 33.60 -28.22 12.93
N THR A 321 34.09 -29.30 12.31
CA THR A 321 33.99 -29.49 10.86
C THR A 321 32.53 -29.58 10.40
N LEU A 322 31.71 -30.34 11.14
CA LEU A 322 30.29 -30.48 10.84
C LEU A 322 29.56 -29.14 10.94
N LEU A 323 29.76 -28.40 12.04
CA LEU A 323 29.17 -27.09 12.24
C LEU A 323 29.52 -26.15 11.09
N SER A 324 30.81 -25.94 10.80
CA SER A 324 31.26 -25.06 9.72
C SER A 324 30.64 -25.45 8.37
N SER A 325 30.60 -26.75 8.06
CA SER A 325 30.02 -27.23 6.81
C SER A 325 28.51 -27.01 6.67
N CYS A 326 27.79 -26.88 7.80
CA CYS A 326 26.36 -26.56 7.83
C CYS A 326 26.14 -25.04 7.73
N LEU A 327 27.00 -24.23 8.36
CA LEU A 327 26.91 -22.77 8.30
C LEU A 327 27.15 -22.21 6.89
N GLU A 328 27.87 -22.93 6.03
CA GLU A 328 28.10 -22.58 4.62
C GLU A 328 26.90 -22.86 3.68
N VAL A 329 25.83 -23.49 4.17
CA VAL A 329 24.72 -23.87 3.29
C VAL A 329 23.84 -22.66 2.97
N ASP A 330 23.68 -22.36 1.67
CA ASP A 330 22.69 -21.39 1.20
C ASP A 330 21.33 -22.08 1.01
N ILE A 331 20.38 -21.82 1.92
CA ILE A 331 19.00 -22.33 1.85
C ILE A 331 18.05 -21.15 1.77
N LYS A 332 17.21 -21.17 0.74
CA LYS A 332 16.15 -20.19 0.54
C LYS A 332 14.93 -20.47 1.41
N LEU A 333 14.26 -19.42 1.85
CA LEU A 333 12.97 -19.47 2.55
C LEU A 333 11.90 -18.90 1.63
N GLN A 334 10.88 -19.70 1.27
CA GLN A 334 9.88 -19.33 0.25
C GLN A 334 10.48 -18.95 -1.12
N GLU A 335 11.51 -19.68 -1.57
CA GLU A 335 12.28 -19.34 -2.78
C GLU A 335 13.01 -17.98 -2.73
N LYS A 336 13.04 -17.33 -1.56
CA LYS A 336 13.73 -16.05 -1.32
C LYS A 336 15.06 -16.28 -0.62
N GLN A 337 16.06 -15.51 -1.03
CA GLN A 337 17.36 -15.43 -0.35
C GLN A 337 17.15 -14.88 1.08
N VAL A 338 17.83 -15.48 2.06
CA VAL A 338 17.78 -15.06 3.47
C VAL A 338 19.07 -14.34 3.85
N PRO A 339 19.06 -13.44 4.84
CA PRO A 339 20.29 -12.92 5.43
C PRO A 339 21.18 -14.06 5.95
N GLU A 340 22.50 -13.93 5.82
CA GLU A 340 23.47 -14.99 6.17
C GLU A 340 23.30 -15.53 7.60
N HIS A 341 23.06 -14.63 8.57
CA HIS A 341 22.87 -14.99 9.98
C HIS A 341 21.61 -15.83 10.23
N PHE A 342 20.62 -15.80 9.32
CA PHE A 342 19.34 -16.48 9.52
C PHE A 342 19.49 -18.00 9.46
N THR A 343 20.23 -18.51 8.47
CA THR A 343 20.48 -19.95 8.32
C THR A 343 21.27 -20.47 9.52
N ALA A 344 22.35 -19.78 9.88
CA ALA A 344 23.18 -20.11 11.05
C ALA A 344 22.36 -20.17 12.34
N GLY A 345 21.63 -19.09 12.66
CA GLY A 345 20.77 -19.03 13.83
C GLY A 345 19.62 -20.05 13.81
N SER A 346 19.21 -20.51 12.63
CA SER A 346 18.20 -21.57 12.49
C SER A 346 18.79 -22.96 12.79
N PHE A 347 20.03 -23.24 12.40
CA PHE A 347 20.73 -24.45 12.87
C PHE A 347 20.92 -24.43 14.40
N HIS A 348 21.32 -23.29 14.98
CA HIS A 348 21.43 -23.17 16.44
C HIS A 348 20.09 -23.41 17.14
N LYS A 349 18.97 -22.95 16.56
CA LYS A 349 17.63 -23.26 17.08
C LYS A 349 17.32 -24.77 17.06
N LEU A 350 17.67 -25.48 15.99
CA LEU A 350 17.47 -26.94 15.91
C LEU A 350 18.37 -27.69 16.90
N ALA A 351 19.62 -27.25 17.06
CA ALA A 351 20.52 -27.78 18.07
C ALA A 351 19.99 -27.51 19.48
N ASN A 352 19.40 -26.34 19.72
CA ASN A 352 18.79 -26.01 21.01
C ASN A 352 17.61 -26.94 21.35
N ALA A 353 16.83 -27.31 20.34
CA ALA A 353 15.72 -28.26 20.46
C ALA A 353 16.15 -29.73 20.49
N LEU A 354 17.46 -30.03 20.43
CA LEU A 354 18.02 -31.38 20.32
C LEU A 354 17.54 -32.17 19.09
N GLU A 355 17.06 -31.49 18.05
CA GLU A 355 16.69 -32.12 16.78
C GLU A 355 17.92 -32.49 15.94
N ILE A 356 19.03 -31.78 16.17
CA ILE A 356 20.34 -32.05 15.60
C ILE A 356 21.41 -31.91 16.68
N GLY A 357 22.62 -32.39 16.39
CA GLY A 357 23.77 -31.98 17.17
C GLY A 357 25.12 -32.04 16.48
N TRP A 358 26.12 -31.45 17.14
CA TRP A 358 27.46 -31.30 16.55
C TRP A 358 28.41 -32.44 16.96
N HIS A 359 28.31 -32.92 18.19
CA HIS A 359 29.08 -34.06 18.68
C HIS A 359 28.44 -35.40 18.23
N PRO A 360 29.19 -36.46 17.89
CA PRO A 360 28.63 -37.76 17.49
C PRO A 360 27.64 -38.33 18.53
N ASP A 361 27.99 -38.22 19.81
CA ASP A 361 27.21 -38.72 20.95
C ASP A 361 26.42 -37.61 21.67
N PHE A 362 26.08 -36.52 20.99
CA PHE A 362 25.42 -35.36 21.61
C PHE A 362 24.14 -35.72 22.39
N ALA A 363 23.37 -36.70 21.90
CA ALA A 363 22.13 -37.12 22.52
C ALA A 363 22.35 -37.78 23.90
N GLU A 364 23.46 -38.48 24.08
CA GLU A 364 23.83 -39.11 25.36
C GLU A 364 24.44 -38.09 26.31
N LEU A 365 25.33 -37.23 25.80
CA LEU A 365 26.05 -36.22 26.59
C LEU A 365 25.15 -35.07 27.08
N LEU A 366 24.05 -34.81 26.38
CA LEU A 366 23.08 -33.76 26.72
C LEU A 366 21.72 -34.31 27.15
N ALA A 367 21.62 -35.63 27.33
CA ALA A 367 20.45 -36.22 27.96
C ALA A 367 20.21 -35.51 29.31
N PRO A 368 18.96 -35.14 29.64
CA PRO A 368 18.66 -34.63 30.96
C PRO A 368 19.13 -35.69 31.96
N ALA A 369 19.85 -35.25 33.00
CA ALA A 369 20.25 -36.14 34.08
C ALA A 369 19.00 -36.92 34.52
N LYS A 370 19.09 -38.25 34.49
CA LYS A 370 18.09 -39.12 35.12
C LYS A 370 18.08 -38.75 36.60
N GLU A 371 17.24 -37.80 37.00
CA GLU A 371 16.98 -37.53 38.40
C GLU A 371 16.50 -38.84 39.02
N ALA A 372 17.12 -39.19 40.14
CA ALA A 372 16.95 -40.43 40.85
C ALA A 372 15.47 -40.70 41.17
N LEU A 373 14.86 -41.62 40.42
CA LEU A 373 13.97 -42.59 41.05
C LEU A 373 14.88 -43.55 41.84
N ASP A 374 14.53 -43.82 43.10
CA ASP A 374 15.15 -44.78 44.03
C ASP A 374 16.18 -44.24 45.05
N ALA A 375 15.86 -43.14 45.74
CA ALA A 375 16.31 -42.93 47.13
C ALA A 375 15.49 -41.85 47.87
N ALA A 376 14.28 -42.20 48.33
CA ALA A 376 13.65 -41.68 49.56
C ALA A 376 12.39 -42.50 49.90
#